data_AF-B2YGX4-F1
#
_entry.id   AF-B2YGX4-F1
#
_cell.length_a   1.000
_cell.length_b   1.000
_cell.length_c   1.000
_cell.angle_alpha   90.00
_cell.angle_beta   90.00
_cell.angle_gamma   90.00
#
_symmetry.space_group_name_H-M   'P 1'
#
loop_
_entity.id
_entity.type
_entity.pdbx_description
1 polymer ?
#
loop_
_entity_poly.entity_id
_entity_poly.type
_entity_poly.pdbx_seq_one_letter_code
_entity_poly.pdbx_strand_id
1 'polypeptide(L)' 'TATWTVGVLLLILVMAAAFMGYILPWGQMSFWGATVITNLFSAIPYFGDNLVVWLWGG' A
#
# COMPACT_ATOMS: atom_id res chain seq x y z
N THR A 1 5.55 4.52 -27.01
CA THR A 1 4.92 3.59 -26.05
C THR A 1 5.75 3.45 -24.77
N ALA A 2 7.07 3.29 -24.84
CA ALA A 2 7.95 3.19 -23.67
C ALA A 2 7.78 4.33 -22.65
N THR A 3 7.74 5.59 -23.09
CA THR A 3 7.54 6.76 -22.19
C THR A 3 6.24 6.68 -21.39
N TRP A 4 5.16 6.18 -21.99
CA TRP A 4 3.87 6.03 -21.31
C TRP A 4 3.93 4.92 -20.25
N THR A 5 4.47 3.76 -20.60
CA THR A 5 4.66 2.65 -19.65
C THR A 5 5.53 3.08 -18.47
N VAL A 6 6.62 3.82 -18.74
CA VAL A 6 7.47 4.39 -17.69
C VAL A 6 6.70 5.40 -16.84
N GLY A 7 5.87 6.26 -17.45
CA GLY A 7 5.01 7.19 -16.71
C GLY A 7 4.01 6.51 -15.77
N VAL A 8 3.35 5.44 -16.22
CA VAL A 8 2.43 4.63 -15.40
C VAL A 8 3.17 3.92 -14.26
N LEU A 9 4.37 3.39 -14.53
CA LEU A 9 5.21 2.80 -13.47
C LEU A 9 5.61 3.84 -12.42
N LEU A 10 6.04 5.03 -12.85
CA LEU A 10 6.38 6.13 -11.94
C LEU A 10 5.18 6.57 -11.10
N LEU A 11 3.98 6.61 -11.68
CA LEU A 11 2.75 6.93 -10.94
C LEU A 11 2.56 5.99 -9.75
N ILE A 12 2.65 4.67 -9.97
CA ILE A 12 2.47 3.67 -8.91
C ILE A 12 3.57 3.79 -7.84
N LEU A 13 4.83 3.98 -8.27
CA LEU A 13 5.96 4.11 -7.34
C LEU A 13 5.87 5.35 -6.46
N VAL A 14 5.48 6.49 -7.00
CA VAL A 14 5.34 7.74 -6.23
C VAL A 14 4.17 7.67 -5.26
N MET A 15 3.05 7.05 -5.64
CA MET A 15 1.93 6.80 -4.72
C MET A 15 2.37 5.92 -3.54
N ALA A 16 3.10 4.84 -3.80
CA ALA A 16 3.63 3.96 -2.76
C ALA A 16 4.61 4.72 -1.83
N ALA A 17 5.53 5.50 -2.37
CA ALA A 17 6.49 6.28 -1.59
C ALA A 17 5.81 7.34 -0.70
N ALA A 18 4.81 8.06 -1.25
CA ALA A 18 4.04 9.06 -0.50
C ALA A 18 3.22 8.42 0.62
N PHE A 19 2.60 7.27 0.36
CA PHE A 19 1.87 6.51 1.37
C PHE A 19 2.78 6.09 2.53
N MET A 20 3.95 5.50 2.24
CA MET A 20 4.92 5.13 3.28
C MET A 20 5.39 6.35 4.11
N GLY A 21 5.62 7.50 3.45
CA GLY A 21 5.97 8.74 4.14
C GLY A 21 4.84 9.26 5.05
N TYR A 22 3.59 9.11 4.63
CA TYR A 22 2.41 9.51 5.42
C TYR A 22 2.23 8.67 6.68
N ILE A 23 2.65 7.41 6.65
CA ILE A 23 2.53 6.51 7.81
C ILE A 23 3.51 6.89 8.93
N LEU A 24 4.69 7.40 8.58
CA LEU A 24 5.82 7.60 9.50
C LEU A 24 5.52 8.40 10.80
N PRO A 25 4.73 9.50 10.79
CA PRO A 25 4.42 10.27 12.01
C PRO A 25 3.49 9.55 13.00
N TRP A 26 2.90 8.41 12.61
CA TRP A 26 2.07 7.54 13.44
C TRP A 26 0.90 8.22 14.21
N GLY A 27 0.25 9.20 13.58
CA GLY A 27 -0.98 9.82 14.08
C GLY A 27 -2.23 8.94 13.84
N GLN A 28 -3.39 9.34 14.40
CA GLN A 28 -4.67 8.63 14.23
C GLN A 28 -5.01 8.36 12.75
N MET A 29 -4.94 9.38 11.90
CA MET A 29 -5.24 9.21 10.48
C MET A 29 -4.19 8.36 9.74
N SER A 30 -2.94 8.38 10.20
CA SER A 30 -1.87 7.53 9.64
C SER A 30 -2.11 6.06 9.98
N PHE A 31 -2.46 5.76 11.24
CA PHE A 31 -2.78 4.40 11.67
C PHE A 31 -4.02 3.83 10.95
N TRP A 32 -5.09 4.61 10.88
CA TRP A 32 -6.30 4.20 10.18
C TRP A 32 -6.10 4.12 8.66
N GLY A 33 -5.28 5.01 8.09
CA GLY A 33 -4.88 4.94 6.69
C GLY A 33 -4.10 3.66 6.37
N ALA A 34 -3.15 3.28 7.23
CA ALA A 34 -2.38 2.05 7.08
C ALA A 34 -3.27 0.80 7.14
N THR A 35 -4.20 0.75 8.09
CA THR A 35 -5.16 -0.37 8.22
C THR A 35 -6.11 -0.46 7.03
N VAL A 36 -6.71 0.64 6.56
CA VAL A 36 -7.63 0.57 5.43
C VAL A 36 -6.92 0.14 4.14
N ILE A 37 -5.74 0.69 3.85
CA ILE A 37 -5.03 0.40 2.58
C ILE A 37 -4.46 -1.01 2.57
N THR A 38 -3.87 -1.48 3.67
CA THR A 38 -3.37 -2.87 3.73
C THR A 38 -4.50 -3.90 3.72
N ASN A 39 -5.66 -3.58 4.29
CA ASN A 39 -6.83 -4.47 4.21
C ASN A 39 -7.46 -4.56 2.81
N LEU A 40 -7.10 -3.71 1.85
CA LEU A 40 -7.51 -3.92 0.45
C LEU A 40 -6.97 -5.25 -0.11
N PHE A 41 -5.82 -5.73 0.41
CA PHE A 41 -5.22 -6.99 -0.02
C PHE A 41 -5.95 -8.22 0.53
N SER A 42 -6.77 -8.10 1.58
CA SER A 42 -7.58 -9.22 2.08
C SER A 42 -8.68 -9.64 1.12
N ALA A 43 -9.07 -8.75 0.18
CA ALA A 43 -10.05 -9.06 -0.85
C ALA A 43 -9.56 -10.08 -1.90
N ILE A 44 -8.27 -10.45 -1.87
CA ILE A 44 -7.71 -11.46 -2.79
C ILE A 44 -8.11 -12.86 -2.29
N PRO A 45 -8.75 -13.70 -3.14
CA PRO A 45 -9.19 -15.02 -2.72
C PRO A 45 -8.02 -15.95 -2.36
N TYR A 46 -8.27 -16.86 -1.42
CA TYR A 46 -7.36 -17.90 -0.92
C TYR A 46 -6.15 -17.43 -0.08
N PHE A 47 -5.54 -16.30 -0.39
CA PHE A 47 -4.29 -15.87 0.26
C PHE A 47 -4.27 -14.39 0.71
N GLY A 48 -5.39 -13.66 0.55
CA GLY A 48 -5.50 -12.25 0.94
C GLY A 48 -5.19 -12.00 2.42
N ASP A 49 -5.80 -12.78 3.33
CA ASP A 49 -5.58 -12.59 4.77
C ASP A 49 -4.13 -12.85 5.18
N ASN A 50 -3.51 -13.88 4.62
CA ASN A 50 -2.09 -14.20 4.86
C ASN A 50 -1.17 -13.09 4.34
N LEU A 51 -1.52 -12.44 3.23
CA LEU A 51 -0.78 -11.29 2.70
C LEU A 51 -0.86 -10.10 3.65
N VAL A 52 -2.03 -9.81 4.21
CA VAL A 52 -2.19 -8.73 5.19
C VAL A 52 -1.32 -9.00 6.42
N VAL A 53 -1.43 -10.19 7.02
CA VAL A 53 -0.59 -10.59 8.16
C VAL A 53 0.91 -10.44 7.86
N TRP A 54 1.35 -10.88 6.68
CA TRP A 54 2.73 -10.71 6.25
C TRP A 54 3.14 -9.23 6.10
N LEU A 55 2.27 -8.38 5.55
CA LEU A 55 2.53 -6.93 5.40
C LEU A 55 2.68 -6.24 6.76
N TRP A 56 1.97 -6.68 7.79
CA TRP A 56 2.04 -6.16 9.15
C TRP A 56 3.19 -6.76 9.97
N GLY A 57 3.78 -7.87 9.50
CA GLY A 57 4.87 -8.56 10.20
C GLY A 57 4.42 -9.31 11.46
N GLY A 58 3.14 -9.64 11.59
CA GLY A 58 2.53 -10.31 12.75
C GLY A 58 1.09 -10.73 12.51
#